data_AF-A0A969C0J0-F1
#
_entry.id   AF-A0A969C0J0-F1
#
_cell.length_a   1.000
_cell.length_b   1.000
_cell.length_c   1.000
_cell.angle_alpha   90.00
_cell.angle_beta   90.00
_cell.angle_gamma   90.00
#
_symmetry.space_group_name_H-M   'P 1'
#
loop_
_entity.id
_entity.type
_entity.pdbx_description
1 polymer ?
#
loop_
_entity_poly.entity_id
_entity_poly.type
_entity_poly.pdbx_seq_one_letter_code
_entity_poly.pdbx_strand_id
1 'polypeptide(L)'
;MVTQQQINPPIEASTAPPIEAPIDIIYPDSDGQPMSDNTKQFRWIVTIEQNLELLFRDDPEVFVAGDLLWYPVEGNNRLRVAPDAMVVFGRPKGDRGSYQQWREENIAPQVVFEILSPGNTPREMNRKLLLYNNYGVEEYYLYDPDGNQLSGWCRSEEDWLDQIETMGGWVSPRLGIRFEMGEELELYRPDGQQFFSLAQLEAMLIQANRRAEQESQRAEQEGQRAEQESQRAEQMAALLQQYRDRFGELEQ
;
A
#
# COMPACT_ATOMS: atom_id res chain seq x y z
N MET A 1 80.47 -38.92 -35.66
CA MET A 1 80.53 -37.52 -35.21
C MET A 1 79.23 -36.86 -35.62
N VAL A 2 78.22 -36.97 -34.75
CA VAL A 2 77.68 -36.00 -33.76
C VAL A 2 76.45 -35.32 -34.34
N THR A 3 75.32 -35.96 -34.07
CA THR A 3 73.94 -35.46 -34.21
C THR A 3 73.78 -34.25 -33.29
N GLN A 4 73.46 -33.08 -33.83
CA GLN A 4 73.11 -31.91 -33.01
C GLN A 4 71.65 -32.02 -32.58
N GLN A 5 71.44 -32.28 -31.29
CA GLN A 5 70.15 -32.14 -30.62
C GLN A 5 69.86 -30.65 -30.41
N GLN A 6 68.75 -30.18 -30.97
CA GLN A 6 68.23 -28.84 -30.74
C GLN A 6 67.49 -28.82 -29.39
N ILE A 7 68.03 -28.09 -28.43
CA ILE A 7 67.48 -27.96 -27.08
C ILE A 7 66.57 -26.73 -27.09
N ASN A 8 65.27 -26.91 -26.87
CA ASN A 8 64.33 -25.79 -26.68
C ASN A 8 64.53 -25.16 -25.29
N PRO A 9 64.38 -23.82 -25.15
CA PRO A 9 64.52 -23.15 -23.86
C PRO A 9 63.30 -23.45 -22.94
N PRO A 10 63.43 -23.23 -21.62
CA PRO A 10 62.33 -23.47 -20.69
C PRO A 10 61.21 -22.47 -20.92
N ILE A 11 59.96 -22.95 -20.83
CA ILE A 11 58.76 -22.11 -20.84
C ILE A 11 58.74 -21.33 -19.52
N GLU A 12 58.92 -20.01 -19.58
CA GLU A 12 58.66 -19.14 -18.44
C GLU A 12 57.17 -19.22 -18.09
N ALA A 13 56.87 -19.61 -16.86
CA ALA A 13 55.51 -19.61 -16.33
C ALA A 13 55.02 -18.15 -16.26
N SER A 14 54.11 -17.79 -17.15
CA SER A 14 53.37 -16.54 -17.09
C SER A 14 52.52 -16.55 -15.81
N THR A 15 52.95 -15.80 -14.81
CA THR A 15 52.13 -15.51 -13.63
C THR A 15 51.03 -14.55 -14.06
N ALA A 16 49.82 -15.06 -14.26
CA ALA A 16 48.63 -14.25 -14.43
C ALA A 16 48.53 -13.25 -13.25
N PRO A 17 48.10 -12.00 -13.50
CA PRO A 17 47.94 -11.02 -12.43
C PRO A 17 46.93 -11.54 -11.40
N PRO A 18 47.02 -11.09 -10.13
CA PRO A 18 46.05 -11.45 -9.11
C PRO A 18 44.65 -11.07 -9.60
N ILE A 19 43.71 -12.01 -9.50
CA ILE A 19 42.29 -11.74 -9.70
C ILE A 19 41.93 -10.67 -8.65
N GLU A 20 41.68 -9.44 -9.08
CA GLU A 20 41.22 -8.38 -8.19
C GLU A 20 39.97 -8.90 -7.47
N ALA A 21 40.00 -8.87 -6.13
CA ALA A 21 38.83 -9.20 -5.33
C ALA A 21 37.67 -8.30 -5.78
N PRO A 22 36.45 -8.84 -5.94
CA PRO A 22 35.32 -8.03 -6.37
C PRO A 22 35.17 -6.84 -5.42
N ILE A 23 35.15 -5.64 -5.99
CA ILE A 23 34.87 -4.42 -5.24
C ILE A 23 33.43 -4.53 -4.75
N ASP A 24 33.23 -4.56 -3.43
CA ASP A 24 31.89 -4.52 -2.84
C ASP A 24 31.25 -3.17 -3.20
N ILE A 25 30.30 -3.20 -4.13
CA ILE A 25 29.54 -2.03 -4.54
C ILE A 25 28.56 -1.68 -3.42
N ILE A 26 28.62 -0.45 -2.94
CA ILE A 26 27.71 0.06 -1.91
C ILE A 26 26.43 0.57 -2.59
N TYR A 27 25.29 0.14 -2.08
CA TYR A 27 23.96 0.62 -2.46
C TYR A 27 23.40 1.49 -1.32
N PRO A 28 23.38 2.82 -1.46
CA PRO A 28 22.84 3.69 -0.42
C PRO A 28 21.33 3.49 -0.22
N ASP A 29 20.88 3.59 1.02
CA ASP A 29 19.46 3.56 1.37
C ASP A 29 18.78 4.94 1.25
N SER A 30 19.55 6.00 0.93
CA SER A 30 19.05 7.35 0.68
C SER A 30 19.80 8.02 -0.47
N ASP A 31 19.11 8.90 -1.19
CA ASP A 31 19.70 9.75 -2.23
C ASP A 31 20.01 11.18 -1.75
N GLY A 32 19.73 11.47 -0.48
CA GLY A 32 19.92 12.79 0.15
C GLY A 32 18.82 13.81 -0.14
N GLN A 33 17.75 13.42 -0.83
CA GLN A 33 16.58 14.26 -1.07
C GLN A 33 15.53 14.09 0.05
N PRO A 34 14.65 15.10 0.27
CA PRO A 34 13.49 14.87 1.11
C PRO A 34 12.54 13.89 0.43
N MET A 35 11.76 13.17 1.23
CA MET A 35 10.70 12.27 0.75
C MET A 35 9.60 12.96 -0.08
N SER A 36 9.41 14.27 0.10
CA SER A 36 8.40 15.03 -0.62
C SER A 36 8.80 16.50 -0.71
N ASP A 37 8.42 17.16 -1.79
CA ASP A 37 8.70 18.58 -2.02
C ASP A 37 7.77 19.51 -1.24
N ASN A 38 6.55 19.08 -0.93
CA ASN A 38 5.57 19.87 -0.21
C ASN A 38 4.54 19.02 0.55
N THR A 39 3.74 19.68 1.39
CA THR A 39 2.74 19.03 2.26
C THR A 39 1.57 18.40 1.50
N LYS A 40 1.21 18.93 0.32
CA LYS A 40 0.12 18.38 -0.51
C LYS A 40 0.56 17.06 -1.15
N GLN A 41 1.76 17.01 -1.71
CA GLN A 41 2.37 15.78 -2.22
C GLN A 41 2.50 14.74 -1.10
N PHE A 42 3.10 15.12 0.03
CA PHE A 42 3.24 14.23 1.19
C PHE A 42 1.91 13.62 1.66
N ARG A 43 0.84 14.44 1.75
CA ARG A 43 -0.49 13.97 2.11
C ARG A 43 -0.98 12.86 1.19
N TRP A 44 -0.77 12.99 -0.12
CA TRP A 44 -1.18 12.00 -1.12
C TRP A 44 -0.34 10.73 -1.06
N ILE A 45 0.99 10.87 -0.92
CA ILE A 45 1.91 9.74 -0.72
C ILE A 45 1.43 8.88 0.46
N VAL A 46 1.27 9.50 1.63
CA VAL A 46 0.82 8.80 2.86
C VAL A 46 -0.58 8.22 2.69
N THR A 47 -1.51 8.94 2.05
CA THR A 47 -2.88 8.44 1.87
C THR A 47 -2.88 7.20 0.99
N ILE A 48 -2.15 7.20 -0.12
CA ILE A 48 -2.11 6.05 -1.02
C ILE A 48 -1.38 4.88 -0.36
N GLU A 49 -0.16 5.10 0.13
CA GLU A 49 0.67 4.04 0.72
C GLU A 49 -0.03 3.35 1.91
N GLN A 50 -0.57 4.12 2.87
CA GLN A 50 -1.22 3.53 4.05
C GLN A 50 -2.53 2.80 3.70
N ASN A 51 -3.29 3.28 2.72
CA ASN A 51 -4.51 2.57 2.31
C ASN A 51 -4.17 1.29 1.52
N LEU A 52 -3.06 1.25 0.78
CA LEU A 52 -2.56 0.02 0.17
C LEU A 52 -2.07 -0.97 1.23
N GLU A 53 -1.35 -0.51 2.25
CA GLU A 53 -0.95 -1.37 3.38
C GLU A 53 -2.18 -1.92 4.12
N LEU A 54 -3.22 -1.10 4.31
CA LEU A 54 -4.51 -1.56 4.86
C LEU A 54 -5.26 -2.51 3.93
N LEU A 55 -5.15 -2.35 2.61
CA LEU A 55 -5.80 -3.23 1.63
C LEU A 55 -5.20 -4.64 1.69
N PHE A 56 -3.88 -4.74 1.86
CA PHE A 56 -3.13 -6.00 1.92
C PHE A 56 -2.66 -6.36 3.34
N ARG A 57 -3.33 -5.85 4.37
CA ARG A 57 -2.95 -6.05 5.77
C ARG A 57 -2.85 -7.52 6.17
N ASP A 58 -3.73 -8.35 5.63
CA ASP A 58 -3.91 -9.75 6.01
C ASP A 58 -3.24 -10.70 4.99
N ASP A 59 -2.62 -10.15 3.93
CA ASP A 59 -1.80 -10.91 2.97
C ASP A 59 -0.31 -10.73 3.31
N PRO A 60 0.35 -11.75 3.88
CA PRO A 60 1.75 -11.64 4.28
C PRO A 60 2.71 -11.58 3.08
N GLU A 61 2.26 -11.96 1.88
CA GLU A 61 3.09 -12.05 0.66
C GLU A 61 2.96 -10.82 -0.24
N VAL A 62 2.40 -9.72 0.29
CA VAL A 62 2.36 -8.43 -0.39
C VAL A 62 3.11 -7.39 0.42
N PHE A 63 4.18 -6.89 -0.17
CA PHE A 63 4.99 -5.80 0.37
C PHE A 63 4.53 -4.48 -0.25
N VAL A 64 4.26 -3.50 0.60
CA VAL A 64 3.97 -2.11 0.22
C VAL A 64 5.06 -1.22 0.80
N ALA A 65 5.49 -0.21 0.05
CA ALA A 65 6.40 0.81 0.56
C ALA A 65 6.14 2.15 -0.13
N GLY A 66 6.47 3.24 0.57
CA GLY A 66 6.54 4.58 0.00
C GLY A 66 7.95 5.13 0.07
N ASP A 67 8.36 5.86 -0.96
CA ASP A 67 9.67 6.54 -1.06
C ASP A 67 10.88 5.64 -0.75
N LEU A 68 10.79 4.35 -1.09
CA LEU A 68 11.89 3.39 -0.89
C LEU A 68 12.73 3.30 -2.15
N LEU A 69 14.06 3.50 -2.05
CA LEU A 69 14.96 3.34 -3.20
C LEU A 69 14.92 1.91 -3.74
N TRP A 70 14.49 1.76 -4.99
CA TRP A 70 14.53 0.53 -5.76
C TRP A 70 15.74 0.51 -6.70
N TYR A 71 16.53 -0.56 -6.59
CA TYR A 71 17.63 -0.90 -7.49
C TYR A 71 17.26 -2.12 -8.35
N PRO A 72 16.99 -1.94 -9.65
CA PRO A 72 16.58 -3.05 -10.51
C PRO A 72 17.74 -3.93 -10.99
N VAL A 73 18.99 -3.46 -10.92
CA VAL A 73 20.15 -4.17 -11.49
C VAL A 73 21.31 -4.25 -10.49
N GLU A 74 21.74 -5.47 -10.19
CA GLU A 74 22.97 -5.71 -9.43
C GLU A 74 24.19 -5.23 -10.21
N GLY A 75 25.12 -4.59 -9.50
CA GLY A 75 26.33 -3.97 -10.02
C GLY A 75 26.17 -2.50 -10.41
N ASN A 76 24.96 -1.93 -10.36
CA ASN A 76 24.72 -0.54 -10.80
C ASN A 76 23.98 0.30 -9.75
N ASN A 77 24.72 0.81 -8.76
CA ASN A 77 24.15 1.67 -7.70
C ASN A 77 23.70 3.07 -8.16
N ARG A 78 23.87 3.42 -9.45
CA ARG A 78 23.40 4.68 -10.02
C ARG A 78 22.04 4.54 -10.69
N LEU A 79 21.66 3.32 -11.06
CA LEU A 79 20.35 3.02 -11.60
C LEU A 79 19.42 2.71 -10.44
N ARG A 80 18.69 3.73 -10.00
CA ARG A 80 17.72 3.63 -8.92
C ARG A 80 16.61 4.66 -9.08
N VAL A 81 15.49 4.40 -8.42
CA VAL A 81 14.35 5.31 -8.31
C VAL A 81 13.62 5.01 -7.01
N ALA A 82 13.03 6.02 -6.37
CA ALA A 82 12.07 5.85 -5.30
C ALA A 82 10.67 6.22 -5.85
N PRO A 83 9.82 5.23 -6.11
CA PRO A 83 8.39 5.47 -6.31
C PRO A 83 7.75 6.04 -5.04
N ASP A 84 6.82 6.96 -5.20
CA ASP A 84 6.08 7.54 -4.08
C ASP A 84 5.27 6.49 -3.32
N ALA A 85 4.70 5.52 -4.05
CA ALA A 85 4.25 4.26 -3.48
C ALA A 85 4.54 3.11 -4.44
N MET A 86 4.83 1.93 -3.91
CA MET A 86 5.00 0.70 -4.68
C MET A 86 4.30 -0.47 -3.99
N VAL A 87 3.82 -1.41 -4.79
CA VAL A 87 3.27 -2.69 -4.34
C VAL A 87 4.02 -3.82 -5.02
N VAL A 88 4.47 -4.77 -4.22
CA VAL A 88 5.22 -5.94 -4.65
C VAL A 88 4.53 -7.21 -4.18
N PHE A 89 3.93 -7.93 -5.13
CA PHE A 89 3.31 -9.23 -4.91
C PHE A 89 4.35 -10.35 -4.89
N GLY A 90 4.14 -11.34 -4.02
CA GLY A 90 5.05 -12.47 -3.82
C GLY A 90 6.27 -12.14 -2.98
N ARG A 91 6.27 -11.00 -2.28
CA ARG A 91 7.34 -10.59 -1.37
C ARG A 91 6.79 -10.36 0.03
N PRO A 92 7.47 -10.88 1.07
CA PRO A 92 7.00 -10.74 2.42
C PRO A 92 7.08 -9.28 2.89
N LYS A 93 6.17 -8.94 3.80
CA LYS A 93 6.27 -7.72 4.62
C LYS A 93 7.58 -7.70 5.41
N GLY A 94 8.05 -6.49 5.73
CA GLY A 94 9.25 -6.28 6.55
C GLY A 94 10.05 -5.05 6.14
N ASP A 95 10.86 -4.56 7.07
CA ASP A 95 11.64 -3.33 6.89
C ASP A 95 12.83 -3.55 5.95
N ARG A 96 13.07 -2.56 5.09
CA ARG A 96 14.18 -2.52 4.14
C ARG A 96 14.76 -1.11 4.11
N GLY A 97 16.08 -1.00 4.02
CA GLY A 97 16.73 0.28 3.71
C GLY A 97 16.58 0.65 2.23
N SER A 98 16.62 -0.35 1.35
CA SER A 98 16.40 -0.23 -0.09
C SER A 98 15.84 -1.53 -0.65
N TYR A 99 15.08 -1.44 -1.73
CA TYR A 99 14.58 -2.60 -2.48
C TYR A 99 15.61 -3.00 -3.54
N GLN A 100 16.48 -3.95 -3.21
CA GLN A 100 17.49 -4.47 -4.12
C GLN A 100 16.95 -5.73 -4.82
N GLN A 101 16.51 -5.59 -6.07
CA GLN A 101 15.69 -6.61 -6.75
C GLN A 101 16.31 -8.02 -6.77
N TRP A 102 17.64 -8.13 -6.89
CA TRP A 102 18.33 -9.43 -6.88
C TRP A 102 18.30 -10.14 -5.52
N ARG A 103 18.05 -9.42 -4.43
CA ARG A 103 17.81 -9.97 -3.09
C ARG A 103 16.33 -10.33 -2.85
N GLU A 104 15.47 -9.94 -3.78
CA GLU A 104 14.02 -10.09 -3.71
C GLU A 104 13.52 -11.05 -4.80
N GLU A 105 14.27 -12.15 -5.01
CA GLU A 105 13.96 -13.18 -6.01
C GLU A 105 13.83 -12.64 -7.45
N ASN A 106 14.48 -11.50 -7.73
CA ASN A 106 14.38 -10.75 -8.98
C ASN A 106 12.96 -10.25 -9.31
N ILE A 107 12.07 -10.17 -8.32
CA ILE A 107 10.73 -9.64 -8.48
C ILE A 107 10.79 -8.11 -8.45
N ALA A 108 10.34 -7.46 -9.52
CA ALA A 108 10.17 -6.02 -9.55
C ALA A 108 8.87 -5.59 -8.85
N PRO A 109 8.76 -4.35 -8.37
CA PRO A 109 7.45 -3.78 -8.02
C PRO A 109 6.50 -3.84 -9.21
N GLN A 110 5.33 -4.44 -9.04
CA GLN A 110 4.36 -4.57 -10.12
C GLN A 110 3.46 -3.33 -10.25
N VAL A 111 3.17 -2.63 -9.15
CA VAL A 111 2.36 -1.41 -9.19
C VAL A 111 3.12 -0.27 -8.55
N VAL A 112 3.19 0.87 -9.24
CA VAL A 112 3.86 2.08 -8.74
C VAL A 112 2.98 3.32 -8.90
N PHE A 113 3.07 4.21 -7.93
CA PHE A 113 2.42 5.51 -7.93
C PHE A 113 3.48 6.62 -7.88
N GLU A 114 3.17 7.73 -8.53
CA GLU A 114 3.92 8.98 -8.51
C GLU A 114 2.94 10.14 -8.34
N ILE A 115 3.28 11.07 -7.46
CA ILE A 115 2.48 12.25 -7.13
C ILE A 115 3.31 13.47 -7.49
N LEU A 116 2.81 14.26 -8.43
CA LEU A 116 3.52 15.45 -8.87
C LEU A 116 3.53 16.54 -7.81
N SER A 117 4.65 17.25 -7.81
CA SER A 117 4.90 18.49 -7.11
C SER A 117 5.29 19.57 -8.15
N PRO A 118 5.21 20.87 -7.81
CA PRO A 118 5.69 21.94 -8.68
C PRO A 118 7.17 21.84 -9.09
N GLY A 119 7.98 21.06 -8.36
CA GLY A 119 9.40 20.83 -8.64
C GLY A 119 9.66 19.75 -9.69
N ASN A 120 8.71 18.83 -9.92
CA ASN A 120 8.91 17.73 -10.86
C ASN A 120 8.94 18.23 -12.31
N THR A 121 9.86 17.66 -13.09
CA THR A 121 10.03 18.05 -14.50
C THR A 121 9.51 16.96 -15.45
N PRO A 122 8.96 17.33 -16.63
CA PRO A 122 8.56 16.34 -17.63
C PRO A 122 9.69 15.39 -18.05
N ARG A 123 10.93 15.89 -18.06
CA ARG A 123 12.13 15.09 -18.38
C ARG A 123 12.35 13.98 -17.34
N GLU A 124 12.20 14.31 -16.07
CA GLU A 124 12.33 13.36 -14.97
C GLU A 124 11.23 12.30 -15.03
N MET A 125 9.98 12.73 -15.21
CA MET A 125 8.84 11.81 -15.28
C MET A 125 8.91 10.88 -16.49
N ASN A 126 9.36 11.37 -17.65
CA ASN A 126 9.61 10.52 -18.81
C ASN A 126 10.73 9.50 -18.55
N ARG A 127 11.77 9.89 -17.80
CA ARG A 127 12.83 8.96 -17.40
C ARG A 127 12.31 7.89 -16.45
N LYS A 128 11.45 8.25 -15.49
CA LYS A 128 10.78 7.30 -14.59
C LYS A 128 9.89 6.33 -15.38
N LEU A 129 9.05 6.83 -16.29
CA LEU A 129 8.21 6.00 -17.17
C LEU A 129 9.04 4.98 -17.96
N LEU A 130 10.14 5.41 -18.59
CA LEU A 130 11.04 4.51 -19.33
C LEU A 130 11.69 3.46 -18.40
N LEU A 131 12.07 3.84 -17.18
CA LEU A 131 12.62 2.90 -16.20
C LEU A 131 11.56 1.87 -15.81
N TYR A 132 10.35 2.30 -15.43
CA TYR A 132 9.24 1.42 -15.09
C TYR A 132 8.89 0.47 -16.23
N ASN A 133 8.86 0.98 -17.46
CA ASN A 133 8.67 0.17 -18.66
C ASN A 133 9.75 -0.92 -18.80
N ASN A 134 11.02 -0.56 -18.63
CA ASN A 134 12.14 -1.46 -18.90
C ASN A 134 12.40 -2.50 -17.81
N TYR A 135 11.90 -2.28 -16.59
CA TYR A 135 12.18 -3.13 -15.43
C TYR A 135 10.94 -3.83 -14.85
N GLY A 136 9.90 -3.99 -15.66
CA GLY A 136 8.82 -4.94 -15.35
C GLY A 136 7.70 -4.41 -14.45
N VAL A 137 7.59 -3.09 -14.26
CA VAL A 137 6.38 -2.50 -13.65
C VAL A 137 5.18 -2.82 -14.54
N GLU A 138 4.10 -3.31 -13.95
CA GLU A 138 2.89 -3.72 -14.66
C GLU A 138 1.84 -2.62 -14.68
N GLU A 139 1.77 -1.81 -13.63
CA GLU A 139 0.85 -0.69 -13.53
C GLU A 139 1.58 0.54 -12.99
N TYR A 140 1.43 1.67 -13.67
CA TYR A 140 2.01 2.93 -13.27
C TYR A 140 0.93 4.01 -13.24
N TYR A 141 0.77 4.68 -12.11
CA TYR A 141 -0.19 5.76 -11.93
C TYR A 141 0.52 7.07 -11.57
N LEU A 142 0.24 8.13 -12.31
CA LEU A 142 0.79 9.47 -12.11
C LEU A 142 -0.33 10.47 -11.84
N TYR A 143 -0.33 11.07 -10.66
CA TYR A 143 -1.35 12.04 -10.25
C TYR A 143 -0.76 13.43 -10.02
N ASP A 144 -1.35 14.44 -10.66
CA ASP A 144 -1.11 15.85 -10.41
C ASP A 144 -2.18 16.42 -9.47
N PRO A 145 -1.88 16.64 -8.18
CA PRO A 145 -2.83 17.19 -7.23
C PRO A 145 -3.04 18.71 -7.34
N ASP A 146 -2.24 19.43 -8.13
CA ASP A 146 -2.44 20.86 -8.40
C ASP A 146 -3.30 21.07 -9.66
N GLY A 147 -3.05 20.28 -10.70
CA GLY A 147 -3.85 20.26 -11.93
C GLY A 147 -5.11 19.40 -11.86
N ASN A 148 -5.26 18.58 -10.82
CA ASN A 148 -6.27 17.51 -10.68
C ASN A 148 -6.31 16.60 -11.92
N GLN A 149 -5.15 16.09 -12.33
CA GLN A 149 -5.00 15.23 -13.52
C GLN A 149 -4.41 13.89 -13.14
N LEU A 150 -5.02 12.82 -13.61
CA LEU A 150 -4.53 11.46 -13.42
C LEU A 150 -4.18 10.86 -14.78
N SER A 151 -2.97 10.33 -14.89
CA SER A 151 -2.54 9.48 -16.00
C SER A 151 -2.21 8.10 -15.46
N GLY A 152 -2.48 7.07 -16.26
CA GLY A 152 -2.13 5.71 -15.90
C GLY A 152 -1.57 4.96 -17.11
N TRP A 153 -0.76 3.96 -16.83
CA TRP A 153 -0.27 3.01 -17.81
C TRP A 153 -0.43 1.59 -17.28
N CYS A 154 -0.80 0.67 -18.15
CA CYS A 154 -0.88 -0.76 -17.87
C CYS A 154 -0.01 -1.51 -18.86
N ARG A 155 0.73 -2.52 -18.38
CA ARG A 155 1.59 -3.33 -19.23
C ARG A 155 0.73 -4.18 -20.17
N SER A 156 1.02 -4.08 -21.45
CA SER A 156 0.35 -4.82 -22.51
C SER A 156 0.96 -6.20 -22.71
N GLU A 157 0.31 -7.01 -23.54
CA GLU A 157 0.85 -8.31 -23.98
C GLU A 157 2.14 -8.15 -24.82
N GLU A 158 2.41 -6.96 -25.36
CA GLU A 158 3.62 -6.63 -26.13
C GLU A 158 4.79 -6.19 -25.23
N ASP A 159 4.65 -6.33 -23.91
CA ASP A 159 5.67 -6.06 -22.88
C ASP A 159 6.12 -4.58 -22.81
N TRP A 160 5.18 -3.67 -23.03
CA TRP A 160 5.37 -2.24 -22.76
C TRP A 160 4.23 -1.66 -21.92
N LEU A 161 4.48 -0.54 -21.25
CA LEU A 161 3.47 0.24 -20.53
C LEU A 161 2.64 1.08 -21.52
N ASP A 162 1.43 0.62 -21.82
CA ASP A 162 0.46 1.36 -22.64
C ASP A 162 -0.35 2.34 -21.80
N GLN A 163 -0.57 3.53 -22.35
CA GLN A 163 -1.37 4.55 -21.68
C GLN A 163 -2.84 4.11 -21.58
N ILE A 164 -3.42 4.24 -20.39
CA ILE A 164 -4.84 4.02 -20.15
C ILE A 164 -5.61 5.21 -20.72
N GLU A 165 -6.51 4.96 -21.67
CA GLU A 165 -7.25 6.03 -22.37
C GLU A 165 -8.18 6.82 -21.44
N THR A 166 -8.83 6.16 -20.48
CA THR A 166 -9.79 6.78 -19.56
C THR A 166 -9.57 6.28 -18.14
N MET A 167 -9.17 7.18 -17.25
CA MET A 167 -8.92 6.87 -15.84
C MET A 167 -10.18 6.87 -14.98
N GLY A 168 -11.21 7.64 -15.34
CA GLY A 168 -12.49 7.64 -14.62
C GLY A 168 -13.18 6.28 -14.75
N GLY A 169 -13.44 5.62 -13.63
CA GLY A 169 -13.97 4.26 -13.56
C GLY A 169 -12.94 3.16 -13.83
N TRP A 170 -11.66 3.48 -14.05
CA TRP A 170 -10.61 2.47 -14.24
C TRP A 170 -10.47 1.61 -12.99
N VAL A 171 -10.31 0.29 -13.16
CA VAL A 171 -10.06 -0.65 -12.06
C VAL A 171 -8.70 -1.28 -12.28
N SER A 172 -7.79 -1.09 -11.32
CA SER A 172 -6.46 -1.70 -11.33
C SER A 172 -6.56 -3.24 -11.40
N PRO A 173 -5.96 -3.90 -12.41
CA PRO A 173 -5.95 -5.36 -12.50
C PRO A 173 -5.31 -6.07 -11.30
N ARG A 174 -4.21 -5.54 -10.76
CA ARG A 174 -3.47 -6.10 -9.62
C ARG A 174 -4.10 -5.75 -8.28
N LEU A 175 -4.52 -4.51 -8.10
CA LEU A 175 -4.98 -4.01 -6.80
C LEU A 175 -6.50 -4.16 -6.63
N GLY A 176 -7.26 -4.25 -7.72
CA GLY A 176 -8.72 -4.21 -7.71
C GLY A 176 -9.32 -2.87 -7.25
N ILE A 177 -8.49 -1.82 -7.11
CA ILE A 177 -8.96 -0.49 -6.71
C ILE A 177 -9.53 0.24 -7.92
N ARG A 178 -10.63 0.97 -7.71
CA ARG A 178 -11.26 1.81 -8.73
C ARG A 178 -10.82 3.26 -8.56
N PHE A 179 -10.50 3.89 -9.68
CA PHE A 179 -10.15 5.31 -9.79
C PHE A 179 -11.36 6.11 -10.26
N GLU A 180 -11.61 7.24 -9.62
CA GLU A 180 -12.62 8.22 -10.04
C GLU A 180 -12.02 9.62 -9.95
N MET A 181 -12.52 10.53 -10.79
CA MET A 181 -12.08 11.93 -10.80
C MET A 181 -13.24 12.84 -10.37
N GLY A 182 -13.17 13.34 -9.14
CA GLY A 182 -14.09 14.34 -8.59
C GLY A 182 -13.42 15.72 -8.50
N GLU A 183 -13.68 16.43 -7.40
CA GLU A 183 -12.94 17.67 -7.08
C GLU A 183 -11.44 17.41 -6.85
N GLU A 184 -11.11 16.24 -6.32
CA GLU A 184 -9.77 15.65 -6.29
C GLU A 184 -9.88 14.17 -6.75
N LEU A 185 -8.74 13.48 -6.87
CA LEU A 185 -8.70 12.03 -7.07
C LEU A 185 -9.47 11.26 -5.98
N GLU A 186 -10.30 10.32 -6.37
CA GLU A 186 -10.96 9.39 -5.47
C GLU A 186 -10.54 7.95 -5.80
N LEU A 187 -10.13 7.20 -4.77
CA LEU A 187 -9.77 5.80 -4.89
C LEU A 187 -10.74 4.97 -4.06
N TYR A 188 -11.21 3.87 -4.63
CA TYR A 188 -12.14 2.95 -3.97
C TYR A 188 -11.53 1.55 -3.93
N ARG A 189 -11.58 0.92 -2.77
CA ARG A 189 -11.20 -0.48 -2.59
C ARG A 189 -12.15 -1.42 -3.36
N PRO A 190 -11.78 -2.70 -3.54
CA PRO A 190 -12.65 -3.70 -4.17
C PRO A 190 -14.03 -3.84 -3.51
N ASP A 191 -14.14 -3.58 -2.21
CA ASP A 191 -15.39 -3.62 -1.45
C ASP A 191 -16.23 -2.33 -1.55
N GLY A 192 -15.77 -1.35 -2.33
CA GLY A 192 -16.44 -0.08 -2.56
C GLY A 192 -16.19 0.97 -1.49
N GLN A 193 -15.41 0.69 -0.43
CA GLN A 193 -15.01 1.73 0.53
C GLN A 193 -13.96 2.64 -0.08
N GLN A 194 -14.08 3.95 0.17
CA GLN A 194 -13.11 4.93 -0.30
C GLN A 194 -11.79 4.80 0.47
N PHE A 195 -10.69 5.22 -0.16
CA PHE A 195 -9.43 5.48 0.53
C PHE A 195 -9.59 6.72 1.41
N PHE A 196 -9.04 6.66 2.62
CA PHE A 196 -9.16 7.73 3.61
C PHE A 196 -7.80 8.18 4.13
N SER A 197 -7.64 9.47 4.33
CA SER A 197 -6.55 9.96 5.19
C SER A 197 -6.73 9.48 6.63
N LEU A 198 -5.64 9.42 7.40
CA LEU A 198 -5.69 9.04 8.81
C LEU A 198 -6.67 9.90 9.62
N ALA A 199 -6.73 11.20 9.33
CA ALA A 199 -7.67 12.11 9.99
C ALA A 199 -9.15 11.79 9.70
N GLN A 200 -9.46 11.34 8.48
CA GLN A 200 -10.81 10.90 8.12
C GLN A 200 -11.16 9.57 8.81
N LEU A 201 -10.22 8.62 8.87
CA LEU A 201 -10.41 7.36 9.60
C LEU A 201 -10.69 7.61 11.09
N GLU A 202 -9.92 8.50 11.73
CA GLU A 202 -10.13 8.88 13.13
C GLU A 202 -11.52 9.51 13.35
N ALA A 203 -11.93 10.42 12.46
CA ALA A 203 -13.26 11.04 12.54
C ALA A 203 -14.39 10.01 12.42
N MET A 204 -14.24 9.02 11.53
CA MET A 204 -15.20 7.91 11.38
C MET A 204 -15.23 7.03 12.64
N LEU A 205 -14.09 6.71 13.22
CA LEU A 205 -13.98 5.91 14.45
C LEU A 205 -14.67 6.63 15.63
N ILE A 206 -14.41 7.92 15.82
CA ILE A 206 -15.06 8.73 16.86
C ILE A 206 -16.58 8.74 16.65
N GLN A 207 -17.04 8.90 15.41
CA GLN A 207 -18.47 8.90 15.11
C GLN A 207 -19.11 7.54 15.37
N ALA A 208 -18.44 6.44 15.02
CA ALA A 208 -18.91 5.08 15.28
C ALA A 208 -19.02 4.81 16.79
N ASN A 209 -18.00 5.17 17.57
CA ASN A 209 -18.00 5.00 19.03
C ASN A 209 -19.14 5.78 19.70
N ARG A 210 -19.37 7.04 19.29
CA ARG A 210 -20.49 7.84 19.81
C ARG A 210 -21.85 7.20 19.50
N ARG A 211 -22.02 6.61 18.32
CA ARG A 211 -23.27 5.93 17.95
C ARG A 211 -23.47 4.68 18.81
N ALA A 212 -22.42 3.88 18.99
CA ALA A 212 -22.46 2.68 19.81
C ALA A 212 -22.77 3.01 21.29
N GLU A 213 -22.16 4.06 21.85
CA GLU A 213 -22.45 4.53 23.21
C GLU A 213 -23.90 4.98 23.37
N GLN A 214 -24.42 5.73 22.39
CA GLN A 214 -25.82 6.17 22.41
C GLN A 214 -26.80 5.00 22.32
N GLU A 215 -26.50 4.00 21.49
CA GLU A 215 -27.31 2.78 21.38
C GLU A 215 -27.28 1.96 22.67
N SER A 216 -26.11 1.79 23.27
CA SER A 216 -25.96 1.12 24.57
C SER A 216 -26.74 1.81 25.68
N GLN A 217 -26.69 3.14 25.76
CA GLN A 217 -27.45 3.90 26.76
C GLN A 217 -28.96 3.77 26.57
N ARG A 218 -29.44 3.73 25.31
CA ARG A 218 -30.85 3.51 25.00
C ARG A 218 -31.30 2.11 25.41
N ALA A 219 -30.51 1.09 25.05
CA ALA A 219 -30.80 -0.29 25.42
C ALA A 219 -30.82 -0.47 26.95
N GLU A 220 -29.91 0.17 27.69
CA GLU A 220 -29.90 0.13 29.15
C GLU A 220 -31.14 0.82 29.75
N GLN A 221 -31.53 1.98 29.24
CA GLN A 221 -32.74 2.68 29.69
C GLN A 221 -34.01 1.87 29.40
N GLU A 222 -34.09 1.23 28.24
CA GLU A 222 -35.21 0.33 27.89
C GLU A 222 -35.24 -0.90 28.80
N GLY A 223 -34.08 -1.50 29.08
CA GLY A 223 -33.96 -2.61 30.04
C GLY A 223 -34.43 -2.23 31.44
N GLN A 224 -34.00 -1.08 31.96
CA GLN A 224 -34.43 -0.57 33.27
C GLN A 224 -35.94 -0.29 33.31
N ARG A 225 -36.53 0.23 32.21
CA ARG A 225 -37.98 0.46 32.13
C ARG A 225 -38.75 -0.85 32.11
N ALA A 226 -38.31 -1.82 31.31
CA ALA A 226 -38.93 -3.15 31.25
C ALA A 226 -38.88 -3.87 32.61
N GLU A 227 -37.75 -3.75 33.33
CA GLU A 227 -37.62 -4.32 34.67
C GLU A 227 -38.56 -3.63 35.68
N GLN A 228 -38.67 -2.30 35.66
CA GLN A 228 -39.61 -1.57 36.51
C GLN A 228 -41.07 -1.93 36.21
N GLU A 229 -41.43 -2.09 34.92
CA GLU A 229 -42.77 -2.51 34.53
C GLU A 229 -43.07 -3.94 34.99
N SER A 230 -42.11 -4.87 34.86
CA SER A 230 -42.25 -6.25 35.37
C SER A 230 -42.47 -6.27 36.88
N GLN A 231 -41.65 -5.53 37.64
CA GLN A 231 -41.79 -5.43 39.09
C GLN A 231 -43.15 -4.85 39.50
N ARG A 232 -43.66 -3.84 38.78
CA ARG A 232 -44.99 -3.27 39.03
C ARG A 232 -46.11 -4.27 38.70
N ALA A 233 -45.99 -4.99 37.60
CA ALA A 233 -46.95 -6.00 37.19
C ALA A 233 -47.00 -7.15 38.23
N GLU A 234 -45.85 -7.62 38.71
CA GLU A 234 -45.74 -8.63 39.77
C GLU A 234 -46.37 -8.16 41.09
N GLN A 235 -46.08 -6.93 41.53
CA GLN A 235 -46.68 -6.35 42.74
C GLN A 235 -48.20 -6.23 42.61
N MET A 236 -48.70 -5.79 41.46
CA MET A 236 -50.14 -5.68 41.21
C MET A 236 -50.82 -7.06 41.19
N ALA A 237 -50.18 -8.06 40.56
CA ALA A 237 -50.67 -9.43 40.55
C ALA A 237 -50.74 -10.02 41.97
N ALA A 238 -49.72 -9.79 42.79
CA ALA A 238 -49.70 -10.22 44.19
C ALA A 238 -50.81 -9.54 45.02
N LEU A 239 -51.04 -8.24 44.83
CA LEU A 239 -52.11 -7.52 45.51
C LEU A 239 -53.51 -8.03 45.11
N LEU A 240 -53.72 -8.26 43.80
CA LEU A 240 -54.96 -8.85 43.29
C LEU A 240 -55.20 -10.24 43.87
N GLN A 241 -54.15 -11.05 43.99
CA GLN A 241 -54.25 -12.37 44.62
C GLN A 241 -54.66 -12.28 46.08
N GLN A 242 -54.02 -11.40 46.87
CA GLN A 242 -54.42 -11.16 48.26
C GLN A 242 -55.87 -10.68 48.39
N TYR A 243 -56.32 -9.83 47.46
CA TYR A 243 -57.70 -9.36 47.45
C TYR A 243 -58.69 -10.51 47.18
N ARG A 244 -58.40 -11.37 46.19
CA ARG A 244 -59.19 -12.57 45.88
C ARG A 244 -59.24 -13.54 47.06
N ASP A 245 -58.11 -13.80 47.71
CA ASP A 245 -58.04 -14.71 48.86
C ASP A 245 -58.89 -14.20 50.04
N ARG A 246 -59.02 -12.87 50.20
CA ARG A 246 -59.73 -12.25 51.31
C ARG A 246 -61.23 -12.04 51.06
N PHE A 247 -61.62 -11.74 49.82
CA PHE A 247 -62.99 -11.31 49.50
C PHE A 247 -63.71 -12.22 48.48
N GLY A 248 -63.04 -13.25 47.96
CA GLY A 248 -63.57 -14.10 46.89
C GLY A 248 -63.37 -13.50 45.49
N GLU A 249 -63.76 -14.24 44.45
CA GLU A 249 -63.77 -13.70 43.09
C GLU A 249 -64.86 -12.64 42.93
N LEU A 250 -64.61 -11.63 42.09
CA LEU A 250 -65.64 -10.73 41.64
C LEU A 250 -66.67 -11.55 40.84
N GLU A 251 -67.93 -11.58 41.31
CA GLU A 251 -69.03 -12.14 40.52
C GLU A 251 -69.14 -11.38 39.19
N GLN A 252 -69.26 -12.15 38.10
CA GLN A 252 -69.31 -11.67 36.71
C GLN A 252 -70.54 -10.80 36.42
#